data_AF-A0A1Y2FTI5-F1
#
_entry.id   AF-A0A1Y2FTI5-F1
#
_cell.length_a   1.000
_cell.length_b   1.000
_cell.length_c   1.000
_cell.angle_alpha   90.00
_cell.angle_beta   90.00
_cell.angle_gamma   90.00
#
_symmetry.space_group_name_H-M   'P 1'
#
loop_
_entity.id
_entity.type
_entity.pdbx_description
1 polymer ?
#
loop_
_entity_poly.entity_id
_entity_poly.type
_entity_poly.pdbx_seq_one_letter_code
_entity_poly.pdbx_strand_id
1 'polypeptide(L)'
;MADNKSEFKRRFPKVGKCCCCCNSENSVFTCTILIAVWLGIKTLPVCFSLKNISSKIELVLIICVIISLILLLFGTGRYIIPLMDQFKIVFLIYLIIQISSYIYTIYLVNKEEYFKNSTKVYKETYGKNNSYLSQQVEEKPDEFFEYSIKQTIYFNVIGNVIISAILIFYYLSTCSHIEDIEELIYKEKNARILENNE
;
A
#
# COMPACT_ATOMS: atom_id res chain seq x y z
N MET A 1 23.09 -13.11 42.45
CA MET A 1 22.40 -11.91 41.92
C MET A 1 21.62 -12.36 40.70
N ALA A 2 20.28 -12.28 40.76
CA ALA A 2 19.44 -12.60 39.61
C ALA A 2 19.61 -11.47 38.59
N ASP A 3 20.30 -11.78 37.50
CA ASP A 3 20.55 -10.89 36.40
C ASP A 3 19.21 -10.65 35.68
N ASN A 4 18.51 -9.57 36.03
CA ASN A 4 17.33 -9.10 35.30
C ASN A 4 17.80 -8.57 33.94
N LYS A 5 18.21 -9.47 33.04
CA LYS A 5 18.42 -9.14 31.63
C LYS A 5 17.07 -8.70 31.10
N SER A 6 16.93 -7.41 30.83
CA SER A 6 15.76 -6.89 30.10
C SER A 6 15.73 -7.55 28.74
N GLU A 7 14.92 -8.59 28.57
CA GLU A 7 14.80 -9.27 27.27
C GLU A 7 14.20 -8.31 26.24
N PHE A 8 14.69 -8.37 25.00
CA PHE A 8 14.16 -7.59 23.90
C PHE A 8 12.69 -7.95 23.66
N LYS A 9 11.78 -7.00 23.89
CA LYS A 9 10.34 -7.22 23.75
C LYS A 9 9.89 -6.96 22.31
N ARG A 10 9.60 -8.03 21.58
CA ARG A 10 9.07 -7.98 20.20
C ARG A 10 7.59 -7.60 20.19
N ARG A 11 7.17 -6.85 19.15
CA ARG A 11 5.75 -6.54 18.87
C ARG A 11 5.23 -7.33 17.68
N PHE A 12 6.09 -7.71 16.74
CA PHE A 12 5.73 -8.49 15.57
C PHE A 12 6.23 -9.94 15.72
N PRO A 13 5.40 -10.94 15.34
CA PRO A 13 5.82 -12.34 15.36
C PRO A 13 6.96 -12.55 14.36
N LYS A 14 7.88 -13.47 14.67
CA LYS A 14 8.93 -13.86 13.72
C LYS A 14 8.29 -14.45 12.47
N VAL A 15 8.43 -13.75 11.35
CA VAL A 15 8.03 -14.29 10.05
C VAL A 15 9.15 -15.20 9.57
N GLY A 16 8.84 -16.48 9.40
CA GLY A 16 9.79 -17.47 8.90
C GLY A 16 10.22 -17.18 7.45
N LYS A 17 11.21 -17.92 6.95
CA LYS A 17 11.64 -17.83 5.54
C LYS A 17 10.45 -18.15 4.63
N CYS A 18 9.95 -17.16 3.89
CA CYS A 18 8.93 -17.37 2.89
C CYS A 18 9.61 -17.97 1.65
N CYS A 19 9.31 -19.24 1.37
CA CYS A 19 9.90 -20.08 0.31
C CYS A 19 11.37 -20.49 0.57
N CYS A 20 11.71 -21.75 0.24
CA CYS A 20 12.98 -22.41 0.58
C CYS A 20 14.28 -21.77 0.05
N CYS A 21 14.21 -20.68 -0.73
CA CYS A 21 15.33 -20.20 -1.55
C CYS A 21 15.75 -18.74 -1.33
N CYS A 22 15.01 -17.92 -0.56
CA CYS A 22 15.34 -16.51 -0.39
C CYS A 22 15.65 -16.17 1.08
N ASN A 23 16.80 -15.52 1.30
CA ASN A 23 17.08 -14.86 2.58
C ASN A 23 16.05 -13.74 2.79
N SER A 24 15.62 -13.57 4.05
CA SER A 24 14.59 -12.58 4.43
C SER A 24 14.95 -11.16 4.00
N GLU A 25 16.22 -10.80 4.12
CA GLU A 25 16.76 -9.49 3.69
C GLU A 25 16.57 -9.23 2.20
N ASN A 26 16.99 -10.17 1.34
CA ASN A 26 16.82 -10.05 -0.11
C ASN A 26 15.33 -9.97 -0.49
N SER A 27 14.48 -10.75 0.20
CA SER A 27 13.04 -10.72 -0.05
C SER A 27 12.45 -9.35 0.28
N VAL A 28 12.77 -8.77 1.43
CA VAL A 28 12.27 -7.44 1.82
C VAL A 28 12.77 -6.39 0.84
N PHE A 29 14.05 -6.44 0.45
CA PHE A 29 14.63 -5.51 -0.52
C PHE A 29 13.91 -5.56 -1.88
N THR A 30 13.76 -6.76 -2.46
CA THR A 30 13.08 -6.94 -3.74
C THR A 30 11.61 -6.55 -3.67
N CYS A 31 10.88 -6.96 -2.63
CA CYS A 31 9.48 -6.60 -2.44
C CYS A 31 9.29 -5.08 -2.29
N THR A 32 10.20 -4.41 -1.56
CA THR A 32 10.18 -2.95 -1.39
C THR A 32 10.31 -2.23 -2.73
N ILE A 33 11.24 -2.67 -3.59
CA ILE A 33 11.41 -2.11 -4.94
C ILE A 33 10.16 -2.35 -5.79
N LEU A 34 9.62 -3.58 -5.80
CA LEU A 34 8.43 -3.91 -6.58
C LEU A 34 7.23 -3.05 -6.16
N ILE A 35 7.03 -2.85 -4.85
CA ILE A 35 5.94 -2.00 -4.34
C ILE A 35 6.17 -0.54 -4.70
N ALA A 36 7.41 -0.02 -4.60
CA ALA A 36 7.73 1.35 -4.99
C ALA A 36 7.45 1.59 -6.48
N VAL A 37 7.84 0.66 -7.36
CA VAL A 37 7.56 0.72 -8.80
C VAL A 37 6.06 0.64 -9.08
N TRP A 38 5.36 -0.29 -8.44
CA TRP A 38 3.91 -0.44 -8.60
C TRP A 38 3.15 0.83 -8.17
N LEU A 39 3.53 1.43 -7.03
CA LEU A 39 2.96 2.71 -6.59
C LEU A 39 3.28 3.86 -7.56
N GLY A 40 4.49 3.90 -8.11
CA GLY A 40 4.90 4.90 -9.11
C GLY A 40 4.12 4.79 -10.42
N ILE A 41 3.84 3.57 -10.89
CA ILE A 41 3.00 3.38 -12.09
C ILE A 41 1.56 3.80 -11.80
N LYS A 42 1.04 3.47 -10.61
CA LYS A 42 -0.32 3.82 -10.19
C LYS A 42 -0.57 5.33 -10.15
N THR A 43 0.45 6.15 -9.90
CA THR A 43 0.30 7.62 -9.83
C THR A 43 0.30 8.33 -11.18
N LEU A 44 0.79 7.70 -12.25
CA LEU A 44 0.89 8.35 -13.57
C LEU A 44 -0.45 8.95 -14.06
N PRO A 45 -1.60 8.24 -14.01
CA PRO A 45 -2.88 8.82 -14.44
C PRO A 45 -3.33 10.01 -13.59
N VAL A 46 -2.97 10.03 -12.31
CA VAL A 46 -3.30 11.11 -11.37
C VAL A 46 -2.53 12.39 -11.72
N CYS A 47 -1.25 12.26 -12.14
CA CYS A 47 -0.44 13.37 -12.59
C CYS A 47 -1.03 14.09 -13.82
N PHE A 48 -1.71 13.36 -14.70
CA PHE A 48 -2.41 13.93 -15.85
C PHE A 48 -3.80 14.50 -15.53
N SER A 49 -4.35 14.22 -14.34
CA SER A 49 -5.70 14.59 -13.91
C SER A 49 -5.71 15.40 -12.61
N LEU A 50 -4.96 16.51 -12.58
CA LEU A 50 -4.85 17.42 -11.43
C LEU A 50 -6.04 18.38 -11.25
N LYS A 51 -7.25 17.96 -11.66
CA LYS A 51 -8.44 18.81 -11.60
C LYS A 51 -9.05 18.91 -10.20
N ASN A 52 -8.92 17.86 -9.38
CA ASN A 52 -9.62 17.76 -8.08
C ASN A 52 -8.65 17.88 -6.90
N ILE A 53 -9.10 18.49 -5.80
CA ILE A 53 -8.29 18.60 -4.57
C ILE A 53 -7.99 17.21 -3.99
N SER A 54 -8.97 16.29 -4.04
CA SER A 54 -8.79 14.92 -3.57
C SER A 54 -7.64 14.19 -4.29
N SER A 55 -7.50 14.39 -5.60
CA SER A 55 -6.43 13.73 -6.38
C SER A 55 -5.04 14.30 -6.07
N LYS A 56 -4.97 15.60 -5.70
CA LYS A 56 -3.73 16.21 -5.21
C LYS A 56 -3.31 15.66 -3.85
N ILE A 57 -4.26 15.50 -2.92
CA ILE A 57 -3.99 14.93 -1.59
C ILE A 57 -3.49 13.49 -1.73
N GLU A 58 -4.15 12.69 -2.58
CA GLU A 58 -3.72 11.31 -2.86
C GLU A 58 -2.31 11.25 -3.44
N LEU A 59 -1.98 12.14 -4.39
CA LEU A 59 -0.64 12.22 -4.98
C LEU A 59 0.43 12.52 -3.93
N VAL A 60 0.21 13.52 -3.07
CA VAL A 60 1.14 13.88 -1.98
C VAL A 60 1.38 12.69 -1.06
N LEU A 61 0.29 12.01 -0.67
CA LEU A 61 0.37 10.85 0.20
C LEU A 61 1.19 9.71 -0.44
N ILE A 62 1.00 9.43 -1.73
CA ILE A 62 1.78 8.38 -2.41
C ILE A 62 3.25 8.76 -2.52
N ILE A 63 3.57 10.03 -2.78
CA ILE A 63 4.97 10.53 -2.78
C ILE A 63 5.60 10.31 -1.39
N CYS A 64 4.89 10.62 -0.31
CA CYS A 64 5.39 10.36 1.06
C CYS A 64 5.66 8.88 1.30
N VAL A 65 4.79 7.98 0.81
CA VAL A 65 4.99 6.53 0.91
C VAL A 65 6.22 6.09 0.11
N ILE A 66 6.39 6.57 -1.12
CA ILE A 66 7.57 6.26 -1.95
C ILE A 66 8.87 6.71 -1.25
N ILE A 67 8.88 7.92 -0.69
CA ILE A 67 10.02 8.40 0.10
C ILE A 67 10.28 7.47 1.30
N SER A 68 9.23 7.06 2.02
CA SER A 68 9.38 6.14 3.16
C SER A 68 9.94 4.76 2.74
N LEU A 69 9.59 4.26 1.56
CA LEU A 69 10.14 3.01 1.01
C LEU A 69 11.62 3.16 0.62
N ILE A 70 12.01 4.31 0.07
CA ILE A 70 13.43 4.60 -0.22
C ILE A 70 14.23 4.67 1.08
N LEU A 71 13.71 5.35 2.10
CA LEU A 71 14.34 5.42 3.42
C LEU A 71 14.41 4.05 4.09
N LEU A 72 13.42 3.18 3.90
CA LEU A 72 13.49 1.78 4.34
C LEU A 72 14.67 1.05 3.69
N LEU A 73 14.85 1.14 2.36
CA LEU A 73 15.97 0.50 1.66
C LEU A 73 17.34 0.97 2.19
N PHE A 74 17.50 2.28 2.41
CA PHE A 74 18.71 2.83 3.02
C PHE A 74 18.86 2.41 4.48
N GLY A 75 17.76 2.38 5.24
CA GLY A 75 17.71 2.02 6.64
C GLY A 75 18.11 0.57 6.88
N THR A 76 17.59 -0.36 6.09
CA THR A 76 17.95 -1.78 6.17
C THR A 76 19.40 -2.00 5.76
N GLY A 77 19.86 -1.39 4.66
CA GLY A 77 21.23 -1.58 4.17
C GLY A 77 22.31 -0.98 5.06
N ARG A 78 21.98 0.00 5.91
CA ARG A 78 22.92 0.65 6.85
C ARG A 78 22.59 0.41 8.33
N TYR A 79 21.60 -0.45 8.63
CA TYR A 79 21.14 -0.72 9.99
C TYR A 79 20.73 0.55 10.79
N ILE A 80 20.10 1.53 10.12
CA ILE A 80 19.70 2.82 10.73
C ILE A 80 18.24 2.75 11.19
N ILE A 81 18.02 2.44 12.48
CA ILE A 81 16.68 2.25 13.08
C ILE A 81 15.71 3.42 12.83
N PRO A 82 16.08 4.70 13.01
CA PRO A 82 15.14 5.81 12.82
C PRO A 82 14.50 5.87 11.42
N LEU A 83 15.25 5.48 10.38
CA LEU A 83 14.73 5.46 9.01
C LEU A 83 13.72 4.33 8.79
N MET A 84 13.97 3.17 9.39
CA MET A 84 13.05 2.03 9.35
C MET A 84 11.78 2.30 10.17
N ASP A 85 11.89 3.00 11.30
CA ASP A 85 10.73 3.41 12.10
C ASP A 85 9.82 4.41 11.37
N GLN A 86 10.40 5.32 10.58
CA GLN A 86 9.61 6.22 9.74
C GLN A 86 8.73 5.44 8.75
N PHE A 87 9.28 4.37 8.13
CA PHE A 87 8.49 3.48 7.28
C PHE A 87 7.33 2.84 8.05
N LYS A 88 7.56 2.31 9.26
CA LYS A 88 6.50 1.66 10.06
C LYS A 88 5.29 2.58 10.26
N ILE A 89 5.53 3.86 10.50
CA ILE A 89 4.49 4.87 10.76
C ILE A 89 3.82 5.29 9.45
N VAL A 90 4.60 5.75 8.47
CA VAL A 90 4.07 6.30 7.21
C VAL A 90 3.27 5.24 6.44
N PHE A 91 3.79 4.02 6.36
CA PHE A 91 3.12 2.93 5.64
C PHE A 91 1.85 2.45 6.35
N LEU A 92 1.82 2.47 7.69
CA LEU A 92 0.60 2.16 8.45
C LEU A 92 -0.51 3.17 8.20
N ILE A 93 -0.18 4.47 8.23
CA ILE A 93 -1.14 5.55 7.93
C ILE A 93 -1.69 5.37 6.51
N TYR A 94 -0.81 5.04 5.55
CA TYR A 94 -1.22 4.73 4.19
C TYR A 94 -2.24 3.58 4.11
N LEU A 95 -1.95 2.45 4.78
CA LEU A 95 -2.86 1.29 4.80
C LEU A 95 -4.22 1.65 5.39
N ILE A 96 -4.26 2.41 6.50
CA ILE A 96 -5.52 2.84 7.14
C ILE A 96 -6.34 3.70 6.19
N ILE A 97 -5.72 4.69 5.54
CA ILE A 97 -6.39 5.58 4.58
C ILE A 97 -6.90 4.78 3.39
N GLN A 98 -6.10 3.85 2.86
CA GLN A 98 -6.47 3.00 1.74
C GLN A 98 -7.69 2.12 2.07
N ILE A 99 -7.67 1.43 3.21
CA ILE A 99 -8.79 0.59 3.67
C ILE A 99 -10.06 1.45 3.88
N SER A 100 -9.92 2.63 4.49
CA SER A 100 -11.04 3.56 4.70
C SER A 100 -11.66 4.02 3.37
N SER A 101 -10.82 4.31 2.38
CA SER A 101 -11.26 4.68 1.02
C SER A 101 -12.03 3.55 0.33
N TYR A 102 -11.61 2.30 0.52
CA TYR A 102 -12.32 1.14 -0.01
C TYR A 102 -13.67 0.91 0.67
N ILE A 103 -13.73 1.03 1.99
CA ILE A 103 -15.01 0.96 2.73
C ILE A 103 -15.97 2.05 2.23
N TYR A 104 -15.46 3.28 2.05
CA TYR A 104 -16.25 4.39 1.52
C TYR A 104 -16.75 4.13 0.09
N THR A 105 -15.89 3.58 -0.77
CA THR A 105 -16.28 3.18 -2.14
C THR A 105 -17.37 2.12 -2.12
N ILE A 106 -17.24 1.08 -1.31
CA ILE A 106 -18.28 0.03 -1.17
C ILE A 106 -19.60 0.63 -0.68
N TYR A 107 -19.54 1.55 0.28
CA TYR A 107 -20.73 2.27 0.76
C TYR A 107 -21.41 3.09 -0.34
N LEU A 108 -20.64 3.81 -1.17
CA LEU A 108 -21.18 4.60 -2.28
C LEU A 108 -21.80 3.73 -3.38
N VAL A 109 -21.19 2.59 -3.68
CA VAL A 109 -21.67 1.65 -4.70
C VAL A 109 -23.05 1.08 -4.35
N ASN A 110 -23.43 1.06 -3.08
CA ASN A 110 -24.78 0.65 -2.67
C ASN A 110 -25.84 1.74 -2.83
N LYS A 111 -25.47 2.96 -3.26
CA LYS A 111 -26.40 4.06 -3.51
C LYS A 111 -26.75 4.17 -4.99
N GLU A 112 -28.04 4.20 -5.31
CA GLU A 112 -28.53 4.39 -6.69
C GLU A 112 -28.02 5.68 -7.34
N GLU A 113 -27.88 6.75 -6.55
CA GLU A 113 -27.36 8.04 -7.02
C GLU A 113 -25.95 7.94 -7.60
N TYR A 114 -25.11 7.05 -7.04
CA TYR A 114 -23.76 6.82 -7.54
C TYR A 114 -23.79 6.26 -8.97
N PHE A 115 -24.62 5.24 -9.22
CA PHE A 115 -24.75 4.64 -10.55
C PHE A 115 -25.30 5.63 -11.58
N LYS A 116 -26.29 6.45 -11.20
CA LYS A 116 -26.86 7.45 -12.08
C LYS A 116 -25.81 8.50 -12.50
N ASN A 117 -24.99 8.96 -11.55
CA ASN A 117 -23.91 9.89 -11.81
C ASN A 117 -22.78 9.25 -12.64
N SER A 118 -22.39 8.02 -12.35
CA SER A 118 -21.37 7.29 -13.13
C SER A 118 -21.82 7.04 -14.57
N THR A 119 -23.08 6.68 -14.77
CA THR A 119 -23.66 6.47 -16.11
C THR A 119 -23.68 7.77 -16.90
N LYS A 120 -24.04 8.89 -16.27
CA LYS A 120 -23.99 10.22 -16.88
C LYS A 120 -22.56 10.58 -17.31
N VAL A 121 -21.57 10.43 -16.43
CA VAL A 121 -20.15 10.71 -16.77
C VAL A 121 -19.66 9.81 -17.92
N TYR A 122 -20.03 8.53 -17.90
CA TYR A 122 -19.68 7.60 -18.97
C TYR A 122 -20.26 8.03 -20.32
N LYS A 123 -21.57 8.33 -20.36
CA LYS A 123 -22.24 8.84 -21.56
C LYS A 123 -21.65 10.16 -22.04
N GLU A 124 -21.31 11.09 -21.15
CA GLU A 124 -20.69 12.36 -21.52
C GLU A 124 -19.27 12.19 -22.08
N THR A 125 -18.49 11.25 -21.54
CA THR A 125 -17.11 11.01 -21.95
C THR A 125 -17.02 10.31 -23.31
N TYR A 126 -17.88 9.31 -23.55
CA TYR A 126 -17.86 8.51 -24.77
C TYR A 126 -18.84 8.99 -25.85
N GLY A 127 -19.94 9.66 -25.46
CA GLY A 127 -20.96 10.15 -26.38
C GLY A 127 -20.62 11.47 -27.08
N LYS A 128 -19.79 12.35 -26.48
CA LYS A 128 -19.43 13.65 -27.10
C LYS A 128 -18.19 13.64 -27.99
N ASN A 129 -17.29 12.66 -27.83
CA ASN A 129 -15.96 12.72 -28.43
C ASN A 129 -15.76 11.79 -29.64
N ASN A 130 -16.71 10.92 -29.98
CA ASN A 130 -16.62 10.04 -31.16
C ASN A 130 -18.00 9.86 -31.81
N SER A 131 -18.21 10.44 -33.00
CA SER A 131 -19.48 10.37 -33.75
C SER A 131 -19.90 8.95 -34.14
N TYR A 132 -18.95 8.01 -34.19
CA TYR A 132 -19.22 6.60 -34.49
C TYR A 132 -19.64 5.79 -33.25
N LEU A 133 -19.14 6.18 -32.07
CA LEU A 133 -19.48 5.54 -30.79
C LEU A 133 -20.77 6.13 -30.21
N SER A 134 -21.08 7.39 -30.48
CA SER A 134 -22.32 8.03 -30.02
C SER A 134 -23.56 7.29 -30.51
N GLN A 135 -23.57 6.81 -31.76
CA GLN A 135 -24.67 6.01 -32.33
C GLN A 135 -24.85 4.66 -31.60
N GLN A 136 -23.76 3.96 -31.29
CA GLN A 136 -23.82 2.67 -30.57
C GLN A 136 -24.12 2.83 -29.07
N VAL A 137 -23.85 4.01 -28.50
CA VAL A 137 -24.11 4.31 -27.08
C VAL A 137 -25.54 4.79 -26.86
N GLU A 138 -26.13 5.52 -27.81
CA GLU A 138 -27.54 5.94 -27.75
C GLU A 138 -28.53 4.79 -27.99
N GLU A 139 -28.16 3.79 -28.80
CA GLU A 139 -29.04 2.65 -29.12
C GLU A 139 -29.13 1.60 -28.00
N LYS A 140 -28.20 1.60 -27.03
CA LYS A 140 -28.20 0.60 -25.95
C LYS A 140 -29.04 1.06 -24.76
N PRO A 141 -29.85 0.16 -24.15
CA PRO A 141 -30.64 0.49 -22.98
C PRO A 141 -29.74 0.82 -21.78
N ASP A 142 -30.18 1.74 -20.94
CA ASP A 142 -29.45 2.20 -19.74
C ASP A 142 -29.08 1.04 -18.81
N GLU A 143 -29.92 0.00 -18.75
CA GLU A 143 -29.69 -1.23 -18.01
C GLU A 143 -28.39 -1.97 -18.42
N PHE A 144 -28.01 -1.92 -19.71
CA PHE A 144 -26.77 -2.52 -20.20
C PHE A 144 -25.54 -1.79 -19.63
N PHE A 145 -25.59 -0.46 -19.55
CA PHE A 145 -24.50 0.35 -18.99
C PHE A 145 -24.42 0.18 -17.48
N GLU A 146 -25.55 0.18 -16.79
CA GLU A 146 -25.59 -0.06 -15.35
C GLU A 146 -25.00 -1.43 -14.99
N TYR A 147 -25.36 -2.48 -15.73
CA TYR A 147 -24.80 -3.82 -15.52
C TYR A 147 -23.28 -3.85 -15.74
N SER A 148 -22.80 -3.25 -16.83
CA SER A 148 -21.37 -3.19 -17.16
C SER A 148 -20.56 -2.40 -16.13
N ILE A 149 -21.12 -1.27 -15.66
CA ILE A 149 -20.53 -0.43 -14.61
C ILE A 149 -20.49 -1.20 -13.29
N LYS A 150 -21.59 -1.88 -12.91
CA LYS A 150 -21.65 -2.74 -11.72
C LYS A 150 -20.57 -3.81 -11.76
N GLN A 151 -20.47 -4.58 -12.84
CA GLN A 151 -19.44 -5.63 -12.96
C GLN A 151 -18.03 -5.07 -12.84
N THR A 152 -17.74 -3.96 -13.50
CA THR A 152 -16.43 -3.30 -13.45
C THR A 152 -16.08 -2.87 -12.02
N ILE A 153 -17.04 -2.28 -11.31
CA ILE A 153 -16.87 -1.89 -9.91
C ILE A 153 -16.62 -3.11 -9.03
N TYR A 154 -17.42 -4.18 -9.16
CA TYR A 154 -17.24 -5.40 -8.38
C TYR A 154 -15.85 -6.02 -8.59
N PHE A 155 -15.41 -6.13 -9.84
CA PHE A 155 -14.08 -6.64 -10.18
C PHE A 155 -12.98 -5.77 -9.56
N ASN A 156 -13.11 -4.44 -9.65
CA ASN A 156 -12.18 -3.50 -9.02
C ASN A 156 -12.15 -3.64 -7.50
N VAL A 157 -13.30 -3.82 -6.84
CA VAL A 157 -13.37 -4.01 -5.38
C VAL A 157 -12.63 -5.30 -4.98
N ILE A 158 -12.89 -6.42 -5.66
CA ILE A 158 -12.22 -7.70 -5.37
C ILE A 158 -10.71 -7.58 -5.59
N GLY A 159 -10.27 -7.00 -6.71
CA GLY A 159 -8.86 -6.78 -7.00
C GLY A 159 -8.17 -5.92 -5.93
N ASN A 160 -8.84 -4.85 -5.49
CA ASN A 160 -8.35 -3.99 -4.42
C ASN A 160 -8.23 -4.71 -3.07
N VAL A 161 -9.17 -5.60 -2.72
CA VAL A 161 -9.09 -6.40 -1.49
C VAL A 161 -7.88 -7.32 -1.50
N ILE A 162 -7.62 -8.00 -2.64
CA ILE A 162 -6.45 -8.87 -2.80
C ILE A 162 -5.16 -8.06 -2.65
N ILE A 163 -5.07 -6.91 -3.33
CA ILE A 163 -3.91 -6.02 -3.25
C ILE A 163 -3.71 -5.52 -1.81
N SER A 164 -4.76 -5.12 -1.10
CA SER A 164 -4.68 -4.74 0.31
C SER A 164 -4.15 -5.86 1.19
N ALA A 165 -4.61 -7.09 1.00
CA ALA A 165 -4.11 -8.24 1.74
C ALA A 165 -2.59 -8.44 1.51
N ILE A 166 -2.13 -8.31 0.26
CA ILE A 166 -0.70 -8.37 -0.08
C ILE A 166 0.08 -7.25 0.59
N LEU A 167 -0.42 -6.01 0.59
CA LEU A 167 0.26 -4.87 1.20
C LEU A 167 0.31 -4.97 2.73
N ILE A 168 -0.75 -5.47 3.37
CA ILE A 168 -0.77 -5.76 4.81
C ILE A 168 0.25 -6.85 5.14
N PHE A 169 0.27 -7.94 4.38
CA PHE A 169 1.23 -9.02 4.56
C PHE A 169 2.68 -8.53 4.40
N TYR A 170 2.94 -7.72 3.36
CA TYR A 170 4.23 -7.06 3.17
C TYR A 170 4.59 -6.19 4.37
N TYR A 171 3.68 -5.34 4.84
CA TYR A 171 3.92 -4.48 6.00
C TYR A 171 4.31 -5.28 7.25
N LEU A 172 3.54 -6.32 7.58
CA LEU A 172 3.81 -7.17 8.74
C LEU A 172 5.16 -7.89 8.61
N SER A 173 5.48 -8.40 7.41
CA SER A 173 6.74 -9.09 7.14
C SER A 173 7.94 -8.15 7.26
N THR A 174 7.84 -6.94 6.71
CA THR A 174 8.87 -5.92 6.79
C THR A 174 9.06 -5.43 8.23
N CYS A 175 7.97 -5.21 8.97
CA CYS A 175 8.04 -4.85 10.38
C CYS A 175 8.71 -5.94 11.23
N SER A 176 8.40 -7.22 11.00
CA SER A 176 9.11 -8.34 11.64
C SER A 176 10.60 -8.31 11.33
N HIS A 177 10.97 -8.05 10.08
CA HIS A 177 12.38 -7.98 9.67
C HIS A 177 13.12 -6.81 10.35
N ILE A 178 12.47 -5.65 10.47
CA ILE A 178 13.06 -4.51 11.20
C ILE A 178 13.28 -4.88 12.67
N GLU A 179 12.34 -5.57 13.33
CA GLU A 179 12.55 -6.03 14.70
C GLU A 179 13.66 -7.07 14.83
N ASP A 180 13.89 -7.91 13.81
CA ASP A 180 15.04 -8.81 13.79
C ASP A 180 16.37 -8.03 13.78
N ILE A 181 16.43 -6.95 13.00
CA ILE A 181 17.59 -6.05 12.97
C ILE A 181 17.77 -5.34 14.32
N GLU A 182 16.70 -4.82 14.93
CA GLU A 182 16.74 -4.19 16.26
C GLU A 182 17.24 -5.16 17.33
N GLU A 183 16.77 -6.40 17.31
CA GLU A 183 17.19 -7.46 18.24
C GLU A 183 18.69 -7.76 18.08
N LEU A 184 19.21 -7.80 16.85
CA LEU A 184 20.63 -8.01 16.57
C LEU A 184 21.49 -6.88 17.16
N ILE A 185 21.14 -5.62 16.89
CA ILE A 185 21.86 -4.44 17.42
C ILE A 185 21.81 -4.42 18.95
N TYR A 186 20.65 -4.76 19.54
CA TYR A 186 20.50 -4.82 20.99
C TYR A 186 21.44 -5.86 21.62
N LYS A 187 21.52 -7.07 21.05
CA LYS A 187 22.42 -8.13 21.52
C LYS A 187 23.88 -7.72 21.40
N GLU A 188 24.27 -7.11 20.29
CA GLU A 188 25.63 -6.63 20.09
C GLU A 188 26.02 -5.55 21.11
N LYS A 189 25.11 -4.59 21.36
CA LYS A 189 25.33 -3.56 22.38
C LYS A 189 25.48 -4.15 23.77
N ASN A 190 24.66 -5.12 24.14
CA ASN A 190 24.76 -5.79 25.43
C ASN A 190 26.05 -6.59 25.58
N ALA A 191 26.51 -7.27 24.52
CA ALA A 191 27.78 -7.98 24.53
C ALA A 191 28.95 -7.02 24.81
N ARG A 192 29.01 -5.87 24.12
CA ARG A 192 30.05 -4.84 24.35
C ARG A 192 30.01 -4.24 25.75
N ILE A 193 28.83 -4.11 26.36
CA ILE A 193 28.71 -3.62 27.75
C ILE A 193 29.28 -4.64 28.72
N LEU A 194 29.05 -5.94 28.49
CA LEU A 194 29.61 -7.01 29.31
C LEU A 194 31.14 -7.06 29.19
N GLU A 195 31.67 -6.94 27.96
CA GLU A 195 33.12 -6.89 27.71
C GLU A 195 33.83 -5.70 28.40
N ASN A 196 33.17 -4.55 28.49
CA ASN A 196 33.75 -3.35 29.14
C ASN A 196 33.62 -3.34 30.67
N ASN A 197 32.83 -4.25 31.24
CA ASN A 197 32.58 -4.35 32.69
C ASN A 197 33.38 -5.51 33.35
N GLU A 198 34.11 -6.30 32.56
CA GLU A 198 35.16 -7.24 33.01
C GLU A 198 36.53 -6.54 33.06
#